data_AF-A0A815RSX3-F1
#
_entry.id   AF-A0A815RSX3-F1
#
_cell.length_a   1.000
_cell.length_b   1.000
_cell.length_c   1.000
_cell.angle_alpha   90.00
_cell.angle_beta   90.00
_cell.angle_gamma   90.00
#
_symmetry.space_group_name_H-M   'P 1'
#
loop_
_entity.id
_entity.type
_entity.pdbx_description
1 polymer ?
#
loop_
_entity_poly.entity_id
_entity_poly.type
_entity_poly.pdbx_seq_one_letter_code
_entity_poly.pdbx_strand_id
1 'polypeptide(L)'
;EKYWNIRLPNKLPPPKTPIDLLNLPCLGYLEQTIATAIIKSLTATGTFKPKFPFLSIQTSGLIYMAYHLKAYNTKSSDYIRRKFRRKLYIFEEQCELISYLAEKTTIRYKAPEKRTPEYNVKYETFFALRQNVPTLNWLT
;
A
#
# COMPACT_ATOMS: atom_id res chain seq x y z
N GLU A 1 -39.75 31.10 31.95
CA GLU A 1 -38.41 31.71 32.05
C GLU A 1 -37.51 31.10 33.16
N LYS A 2 -37.47 29.77 33.34
CA LYS A 2 -36.82 29.16 34.53
C LYS A 2 -35.32 28.86 34.38
N TYR A 3 -34.76 28.93 33.17
CA TYR A 3 -33.39 28.47 32.87
C TYR A 3 -32.55 29.50 32.10
N TRP A 4 -33.04 30.72 31.93
CA TRP A 4 -32.45 31.68 30.98
C TRP A 4 -31.10 32.27 31.44
N ASN A 5 -30.81 32.20 32.75
CA ASN A 5 -29.62 32.78 33.38
C ASN A 5 -28.61 31.76 33.93
N ILE A 6 -28.73 30.49 33.57
CA ILE A 6 -27.84 29.45 34.13
C ILE A 6 -26.52 29.44 33.37
N ARG A 7 -25.43 29.77 34.07
CA ARG A 7 -24.07 29.58 33.57
C ARG A 7 -23.65 28.13 33.78
N LEU A 8 -23.19 27.47 32.72
CA LEU A 8 -22.61 26.14 32.88
C LEU A 8 -21.37 26.22 33.79
N PRO A 9 -21.16 25.24 34.68
CA PRO A 9 -19.94 25.16 35.46
C PRO A 9 -18.75 25.06 34.51
N ASN A 10 -17.65 25.73 34.87
CA ASN A 10 -16.39 25.66 34.12
C ASN A 10 -15.93 24.21 34.09
N LYS A 11 -16.11 23.55 32.93
CA LYS A 11 -15.65 22.18 32.72
C LYS A 11 -14.12 22.18 32.71
N LEU A 12 -13.52 21.77 33.82
CA LEU A 12 -12.10 21.47 33.84
C LEU A 12 -11.86 20.24 32.95
N PRO A 13 -10.82 20.23 32.11
CA PRO A 13 -10.47 19.02 31.38
C PRO A 13 -10.17 17.90 32.37
N PRO A 14 -10.51 16.64 32.04
CA PRO A 14 -10.14 15.51 32.87
C PRO A 14 -8.63 15.49 33.12
N PRO A 15 -8.17 15.06 34.30
CA PRO A 15 -6.75 14.88 34.56
C PRO A 15 -6.18 13.89 33.53
N LYS A 16 -5.01 14.23 32.95
CA LYS A 16 -4.32 13.39 31.97
C LYS A 16 -3.69 12.18 32.69
N THR A 17 -4.48 11.17 32.97
CA THR A 17 -3.98 9.89 33.46
C THR A 17 -3.47 9.04 32.28
N PRO A 18 -2.35 8.33 32.44
CA PRO A 18 -1.86 7.44 31.39
C PRO A 18 -2.87 6.30 31.21
N ILE A 19 -3.37 6.15 29.98
CA ILE A 19 -4.25 5.04 29.60
C ILE A 19 -3.36 3.90 29.12
N ASP A 20 -3.54 2.72 29.71
CA ASP A 20 -2.84 1.52 29.27
C ASP A 20 -3.47 0.99 27.97
N LEU A 21 -2.66 0.90 26.92
CA LEU A 21 -3.08 0.42 25.60
C LEU A 21 -3.56 -1.04 25.64
N LEU A 22 -2.96 -1.89 26.48
CA LEU A 22 -3.28 -3.32 26.52
C LEU A 22 -4.62 -3.60 27.22
N ASN A 23 -5.07 -2.68 28.06
CA ASN A 23 -6.33 -2.78 28.80
C ASN A 23 -7.51 -2.14 28.06
N LEU A 24 -7.29 -1.59 26.86
CA LEU A 24 -8.36 -1.03 26.05
C LEU A 24 -9.26 -2.14 25.47
N PRO A 25 -10.58 -1.89 25.31
CA PRO A 25 -11.44 -2.73 24.48
C PRO A 25 -10.87 -2.85 23.06
N CYS A 26 -11.14 -3.98 22.40
CA CYS A 26 -10.57 -4.31 21.08
C CYS A 26 -10.65 -3.15 20.05
N LEU A 27 -11.80 -2.46 19.98
CA LEU A 27 -11.98 -1.30 19.10
C LEU A 27 -10.99 -0.16 19.40
N GLY A 28 -10.88 0.22 20.68
CA GLY A 28 -9.96 1.27 21.12
C GLY A 28 -8.49 0.88 20.90
N TYR A 29 -8.15 -0.39 21.15
CA TYR A 29 -6.80 -0.90 20.85
C TYR A 29 -6.47 -0.75 19.35
N LEU A 30 -7.35 -1.20 18.46
CA LEU A 30 -7.13 -1.12 17.01
C LEU A 30 -7.05 0.33 16.51
N GLU A 31 -7.92 1.19 17.03
CA GLU A 31 -7.94 2.62 16.72
C GLU A 31 -6.62 3.30 17.07
N GLN A 32 -6.09 3.02 18.27
CA GLN A 32 -4.86 3.65 18.75
C GLN A 32 -3.59 3.04 18.15
N THR A 33 -3.61 1.78 17.72
CA THR A 33 -2.38 1.08 17.29
C THR A 33 -2.18 1.05 15.78
N ILE A 34 -3.20 0.60 15.02
CA ILE A 34 -3.02 0.18 13.62
C ILE A 34 -3.90 0.98 12.66
N ALA A 35 -5.00 1.59 13.11
CA ALA A 35 -5.99 2.21 12.24
C ALA A 35 -5.38 3.21 11.26
N THR A 36 -4.53 4.11 11.74
CA THR A 36 -3.88 5.12 10.88
C THR A 36 -3.00 4.50 9.79
N ALA A 37 -2.30 3.40 10.10
CA ALA A 37 -1.44 2.71 9.14
C ALA A 37 -2.28 1.97 8.08
N ILE A 38 -3.34 1.27 8.50
CA ILE A 38 -4.26 0.57 7.59
C ILE A 38 -4.94 1.57 6.67
N ILE A 39 -5.52 2.65 7.21
CA ILE A 39 -6.20 3.68 6.42
C ILE A 39 -5.26 4.23 5.34
N LYS A 40 -4.03 4.61 5.70
CA LYS A 40 -3.03 5.11 4.74
C LYS A 40 -2.72 4.07 3.66
N SER A 41 -2.52 2.81 4.04
CA SER A 41 -2.21 1.75 3.07
C SER A 41 -3.39 1.43 2.13
N LEU A 42 -4.63 1.43 2.65
CA LEU A 42 -5.83 1.21 1.86
C LEU A 42 -6.10 2.37 0.91
N THR A 43 -5.94 3.61 1.39
CA THR A 43 -6.04 4.81 0.55
C THR A 43 -5.02 4.75 -0.58
N ALA A 44 -3.75 4.48 -0.28
CA ALA A 44 -2.71 4.34 -1.30
C ALA A 44 -3.04 3.21 -2.31
N THR A 45 -3.56 2.08 -1.84
CA THR A 45 -3.97 0.95 -2.70
C THR A 45 -5.14 1.35 -3.61
N GLY A 46 -6.13 2.07 -3.07
CA GLY A 46 -7.30 2.53 -3.82
C GLY A 46 -6.99 3.62 -4.83
N THR A 47 -6.03 4.50 -4.55
CA THR A 47 -5.55 5.52 -5.48
C THR A 47 -4.74 4.90 -6.62
N PHE A 48 -3.78 4.02 -6.31
CA PHE A 48 -2.89 3.42 -7.31
C PHE A 48 -3.55 2.30 -8.13
N LYS A 49 -4.48 1.53 -7.52
CA LYS A 49 -5.19 0.40 -8.15
C LYS A 49 -4.22 -0.65 -8.75
N PRO A 50 -3.37 -1.27 -7.91
CA PRO A 50 -2.32 -2.16 -8.37
C PRO A 50 -2.89 -3.38 -9.11
N LYS A 51 -2.47 -3.54 -10.37
CA LYS A 51 -2.68 -4.76 -11.14
C LYS A 51 -1.32 -5.31 -11.56
N PHE A 52 -0.84 -6.28 -10.80
CA PHE A 52 0.44 -6.92 -11.11
C PHE A 52 0.26 -7.97 -12.23
N PRO A 53 1.20 -8.08 -13.19
CA PRO A 53 1.17 -9.09 -14.23
C PRO A 53 0.97 -10.52 -13.68
N PHE A 54 0.08 -11.30 -14.29
CA PHE A 54 -0.23 -12.70 -13.92
C PHE A 54 -0.81 -12.95 -12.51
N LEU A 55 -1.03 -11.90 -11.70
CA LEU A 55 -1.69 -12.02 -10.40
C LEU A 55 -3.15 -11.58 -10.46
N SER A 56 -3.98 -12.08 -9.54
CA SER A 56 -5.33 -11.54 -9.35
C SER A 56 -5.28 -10.10 -8.84
N ILE A 57 -6.36 -9.33 -9.02
CA ILE A 57 -6.46 -7.96 -8.50
C ILE A 57 -6.38 -7.99 -6.96
N GLN A 58 -7.04 -8.97 -6.34
CA GLN A 58 -7.05 -9.14 -4.88
C GLN A 58 -5.63 -9.39 -4.36
N THR A 59 -4.90 -10.32 -4.97
CA THR A 59 -3.52 -10.65 -4.56
C THR A 59 -2.57 -9.47 -4.78
N SER A 60 -2.70 -8.75 -5.90
CA SER A 60 -1.89 -7.56 -6.19
C SER A 60 -2.10 -6.47 -5.14
N GLY A 61 -3.37 -6.20 -4.78
CA GLY A 61 -3.73 -5.25 -3.73
C GLY A 61 -3.19 -5.64 -2.35
N LEU A 62 -3.28 -6.91 -1.98
CA LEU A 62 -2.75 -7.41 -0.70
C LEU A 62 -1.23 -7.24 -0.60
N ILE A 63 -0.48 -7.57 -1.65
CA ILE A 63 0.98 -7.41 -1.68
C ILE A 63 1.36 -5.93 -1.57
N TYR A 64 0.70 -5.07 -2.35
CA TYR A 64 0.93 -3.63 -2.33
C TYR A 64 0.67 -3.04 -0.93
N MET A 65 -0.47 -3.38 -0.32
CA MET A 65 -0.82 -2.98 1.03
C MET A 65 0.23 -3.45 2.06
N ALA A 66 0.68 -4.71 1.96
CA ALA A 66 1.69 -5.26 2.86
C ALA A 66 3.06 -4.55 2.72
N TYR A 67 3.49 -4.25 1.50
CA TYR A 67 4.69 -3.46 1.25
C TYR A 67 4.55 -2.04 1.79
N HIS A 68 3.40 -1.39 1.61
CA HIS A 68 3.14 -0.07 2.15
C HIS A 68 3.22 -0.07 3.68
N LEU A 69 2.59 -1.03 4.35
CA LEU A 69 2.67 -1.17 5.81
C LEU A 69 4.11 -1.33 6.32
N LYS A 70 4.94 -2.15 5.65
CA LYS A 70 6.35 -2.33 6.03
C LYS A 70 7.23 -1.11 5.69
N ALA A 71 6.97 -0.46 4.57
CA ALA A 71 7.74 0.70 4.09
C ALA A 71 7.60 1.94 4.99
N TYR A 72 6.44 2.09 5.64
CA TYR A 72 6.08 3.27 6.43
C TYR A 72 5.92 3.00 7.94
N ASN A 73 6.25 1.79 8.41
CA ASN A 73 6.25 1.50 9.84
C ASN A 73 7.42 2.20 10.56
N THR A 74 7.13 3.24 11.34
CA THR A 74 8.12 4.02 12.12
C THR A 74 8.82 3.20 13.20
N LYS A 75 8.21 2.09 13.66
CA LYS A 75 8.79 1.19 14.65
C LYS A 75 9.76 0.17 14.05
N SER A 76 9.76 -0.02 12.73
CA SER A 76 10.73 -0.88 12.04
C SER A 76 12.07 -0.17 11.86
N SER A 77 13.17 -0.92 11.72
CA SER A 77 14.49 -0.34 11.46
C SER A 77 14.55 0.42 10.12
N ASP A 78 15.45 1.40 10.02
CA ASP A 78 15.65 2.16 8.78
C ASP A 78 15.98 1.28 7.57
N TYR A 79 16.80 0.25 7.80
CA TYR A 79 17.15 -0.72 6.78
C TYR A 79 15.89 -1.42 6.22
N ILE A 80 15.00 -1.90 7.09
CA ILE A 80 13.75 -2.56 6.68
C ILE A 80 12.86 -1.60 5.91
N ARG A 81 12.65 -0.37 6.42
CA ARG A 81 11.84 0.64 5.72
C ARG A 81 12.36 0.91 4.31
N ARG A 82 13.67 1.15 4.16
CA ARG A 82 14.31 1.38 2.86
C ARG A 82 14.15 0.19 1.91
N LYS A 83 14.35 -1.03 2.42
CA LYS A 83 14.18 -2.27 1.64
C LYS A 83 12.76 -2.37 1.08
N PHE A 84 11.74 -2.13 1.91
CA PHE A 84 10.35 -2.24 1.49
C PHE A 84 9.87 -1.05 0.65
N ARG A 85 10.39 0.17 0.84
CA ARG A 85 10.17 1.29 -0.08
C ARG A 85 10.69 0.97 -1.49
N ARG A 86 11.89 0.39 -1.58
CA ARG A 86 12.45 -0.04 -2.87
C ARG A 86 11.61 -1.14 -3.52
N LYS A 87 11.13 -2.12 -2.74
CA LYS A 87 10.22 -3.17 -3.24
C LYS A 87 8.89 -2.60 -3.72
N LEU A 88 8.33 -1.63 -3.00
CA LEU A 88 7.10 -0.93 -3.38
C LEU A 88 7.28 -0.23 -4.72
N TYR A 89 8.35 0.56 -4.87
CA TYR A 89 8.66 1.28 -6.11
C TYR A 89 8.80 0.34 -7.33
N ILE A 90 9.59 -0.73 -7.19
CA ILE A 90 9.75 -1.73 -8.26
C ILE A 90 8.41 -2.39 -8.59
N PHE A 91 7.59 -2.67 -7.58
CA PHE A 91 6.27 -3.27 -7.78
C PHE A 91 5.32 -2.33 -8.53
N GLU A 92 5.37 -1.02 -8.26
CA GLU A 92 4.61 0.00 -8.99
C GLU A 92 5.03 0.04 -10.47
N GLU A 93 6.34 0.12 -10.75
CA GLU A 93 6.88 0.08 -12.12
C GLU A 93 6.43 -1.19 -12.88
N GLN A 94 6.43 -2.34 -12.20
CA GLN A 94 6.00 -3.61 -12.78
C GLN A 94 4.49 -3.65 -13.06
N CYS A 95 3.66 -2.97 -12.27
CA CYS A 95 2.22 -2.83 -12.54
C CYS A 95 1.98 -1.97 -13.80
N GLU A 96 2.78 -0.92 -14.00
CA GLU A 96 2.66 -0.02 -15.16
C GLU A 96 3.00 -0.69 -16.50
N LEU A 97 3.73 -1.81 -16.49
CA LEU A 97 4.05 -2.57 -17.70
C LEU A 97 2.80 -3.00 -18.49
N ILE A 98 1.69 -3.32 -17.81
CA ILE A 98 0.45 -3.70 -18.50
C ILE A 98 -0.07 -2.53 -19.32
N SER A 99 -0.21 -1.36 -18.70
CA SER A 99 -0.69 -0.15 -19.36
C SER A 99 0.24 0.27 -20.51
N TYR A 100 1.55 0.25 -20.27
CA TYR A 100 2.55 0.57 -21.30
C TYR A 100 2.44 -0.37 -22.50
N LEU A 101 2.41 -1.68 -22.26
CA LEU A 101 2.32 -2.66 -23.35
C LEU A 101 0.98 -2.56 -24.06
N ALA A 102 -0.13 -2.36 -23.36
CA ALA A 102 -1.44 -2.18 -23.99
C ALA A 102 -1.47 -0.97 -24.92
N GLU A 103 -0.82 0.14 -24.56
CA GLU A 103 -0.77 1.34 -25.38
C GLU A 103 0.16 1.20 -26.59
N LYS A 104 1.34 0.58 -26.41
CA LYS A 104 2.37 0.49 -27.46
C LYS A 104 2.25 -0.73 -28.37
N THR A 105 1.49 -1.75 -27.98
CA THR A 105 1.28 -2.95 -28.81
C THR A 105 0.38 -2.62 -30.00
N THR A 106 0.89 -2.82 -31.21
CA THR A 106 0.08 -2.67 -32.44
C THR A 106 -0.74 -3.92 -32.70
N ILE A 107 -1.93 -3.77 -33.30
CA ILE A 107 -2.80 -4.89 -33.72
C ILE A 107 -2.06 -5.86 -34.65
N ARG A 108 -1.22 -5.33 -35.54
CA ARG A 108 -0.37 -6.15 -36.42
C ARG A 108 0.93 -6.51 -35.72
N TYR A 109 1.31 -7.77 -35.81
CA TYR A 109 2.61 -8.24 -35.34
C TYR A 109 3.74 -7.50 -36.04
N LYS A 110 4.72 -7.05 -35.25
CA LYS A 110 6.02 -6.55 -35.72
C LYS A 110 7.11 -7.50 -35.24
N ALA A 111 8.05 -7.87 -36.09
CA ALA A 111 9.23 -8.64 -35.67
C ALA A 111 10.05 -7.85 -34.63
N PRO A 112 10.79 -8.51 -33.71
CA PRO A 112 11.58 -7.85 -32.66
C PRO A 112 12.55 -6.77 -33.20
N GLU A 113 13.14 -7.03 -34.36
CA GLU A 113 14.07 -6.12 -35.07
C GLU A 113 13.42 -4.79 -35.49
N LYS A 114 12.10 -4.79 -35.70
CA LYS A 114 11.32 -3.62 -36.16
C LYS A 114 10.66 -2.85 -35.01
N ARG A 115 10.87 -3.28 -33.76
CA ARG A 115 10.33 -2.64 -32.55
C ARG A 115 11.40 -1.75 -31.94
N THR A 116 10.99 -0.81 -31.08
CA THR A 116 11.95 -0.02 -30.31
C THR A 116 12.67 -0.92 -29.29
N PRO A 117 13.97 -0.68 -29.00
CA PRO A 117 14.71 -1.45 -27.99
C PRO A 117 14.03 -1.43 -26.62
N GLU A 118 13.50 -0.28 -26.21
CA GLU A 118 12.78 -0.11 -24.95
C GLU A 118 11.55 -1.02 -24.85
N TYR A 119 10.77 -1.12 -25.93
CA TYR A 119 9.60 -2.00 -25.97
C TYR A 119 10.02 -3.47 -25.81
N ASN A 120 11.08 -3.90 -26.49
CA ASN A 120 11.58 -5.27 -26.36
C ASN A 120 12.01 -5.58 -24.92
N VAL A 121 12.76 -4.68 -24.28
CA VAL A 121 13.18 -4.86 -22.87
C VAL A 121 11.96 -4.96 -21.94
N LYS A 122 10.97 -4.07 -22.08
CA LYS A 122 9.75 -4.09 -21.25
C LYS A 122 8.89 -5.33 -21.52
N TYR A 123 8.83 -5.78 -22.76
CA TYR A 123 8.13 -7.00 -23.17
C TYR A 123 8.76 -8.25 -22.55
N GLU A 124 10.08 -8.42 -22.66
CA GLU A 124 10.81 -9.53 -22.03
C GLU A 124 10.67 -9.48 -20.50
N THR A 125 10.80 -8.28 -19.91
CA THR A 125 10.61 -8.07 -18.47
C THR A 125 9.22 -8.53 -18.03
N PHE A 126 8.18 -8.16 -18.79
CA PHE A 126 6.81 -8.57 -18.50
C PHE A 126 6.69 -10.10 -18.42
N PHE A 127 7.17 -10.86 -19.40
CA PHE A 127 7.07 -12.33 -19.36
C PHE A 127 7.93 -12.96 -18.26
N ALA A 128 9.08 -12.36 -17.94
CA ALA A 128 9.93 -12.83 -16.83
C ALA A 128 9.20 -12.78 -15.47
N LEU A 129 8.24 -11.86 -15.28
CA LEU A 129 7.45 -11.76 -14.05
C LEU A 129 6.55 -12.97 -13.79
N ARG A 130 6.24 -13.77 -14.82
CA ARG A 130 5.47 -15.00 -14.67
C ARG A 130 6.19 -16.02 -13.79
N GLN A 131 7.53 -16.03 -13.83
CA GLN A 131 8.37 -16.93 -13.02
C GLN A 131 8.74 -16.28 -11.68
N ASN A 132 8.90 -14.95 -11.66
CA ASN A 132 9.35 -14.19 -10.49
C ASN A 132 8.20 -13.41 -9.83
N VAL A 133 7.15 -14.12 -9.46
CA VAL A 133 5.97 -13.51 -8.83
C VAL A 133 6.35 -13.01 -7.42
N PRO A 134 6.01 -11.75 -7.06
CA PRO A 134 6.22 -11.27 -5.70
C PRO A 134 5.33 -12.08 -4.76
N THR A 135 5.96 -12.85 -3.87
CA THR A 135 5.26 -13.66 -2.89
C THR A 135 5.30 -13.03 -1.50
N LEU A 136 4.27 -13.36 -0.71
CA LEU A 136 4.19 -13.05 0.71
C LEU A 136 5.01 -14.02 1.58
N ASN A 137 5.92 -14.81 0.98
CA ASN A 137 6.70 -15.87 1.64
C ASN A 137 7.61 -15.39 2.80
N TRP A 138 7.63 -14.09 3.10
CA TRP A 138 8.29 -13.52 4.26
C TRP A 138 7.37 -13.40 5.49
N LEU A 139 6.09 -13.81 5.38
CA LEU A 139 5.12 -13.91 6.48
C LEU A 139 5.09 -15.30 7.15
N THR A 140 5.71 -16.31 6.53
CA THR A 140 6.00 -17.64 7.10
C THR A 140 7.42 -17.67 7.62
#